data_AF-R7WNH9-F1
#
_entry.id   AF-R7WNH9-F1
#
_cell.length_a   1.000
_cell.length_b   1.000
_cell.length_c   1.000
_cell.angle_alpha   90.00
_cell.angle_beta   90.00
_cell.angle_gamma   90.00
#
_symmetry.space_group_name_H-M   'P 1'
#
loop_
_entity.id
_entity.type
_entity.pdbx_description
1 polymer ?
#
loop_
_entity_poly.entity_id
_entity_poly.type
_entity_poly.pdbx_seq_one_letter_code
_entity_poly.pdbx_strand_id
1 'polypeptide(L)'
;MRRSMRRKEDAMPETWPQRVRYAFSISGDLSERALSVFPELSVSDVPGPYTMLYGPVAGPSELRGLLARFDSLGLVVVEMRRLPD
;
A
#
# COMPACT_ATOMS: atom_id res chain seq x y z
N MET A 1 16.76 37.77 16.45
CA MET A 1 15.60 37.90 15.53
C MET A 1 15.20 36.52 15.04
N ARG A 2 14.06 36.01 15.55
CA ARG A 2 13.10 35.04 14.99
C ARG A 2 13.60 33.85 14.13
N ARG A 3 13.27 32.63 14.61
CA ARG A 3 12.60 31.49 13.91
C ARG A 3 13.15 31.08 12.53
N SER A 4 13.32 29.82 12.17
CA SER A 4 12.84 28.55 12.67
C SER A 4 13.36 27.53 11.64
N MET A 5 13.78 26.36 12.11
CA MET A 5 13.28 25.10 11.55
C MET A 5 13.37 24.93 10.02
N ARG A 6 14.49 24.41 9.53
CA ARG A 6 14.39 23.33 8.55
C ARG A 6 14.95 22.08 9.22
N ARG A 7 14.05 21.15 9.57
CA ARG A 7 14.42 19.75 9.81
C ARG A 7 15.36 19.35 8.67
N LYS A 8 16.53 18.76 8.96
CA LYS A 8 16.63 17.30 9.10
C LYS A 8 15.76 16.59 8.06
N GLU A 9 15.91 16.93 6.78
CA GLU A 9 15.72 15.95 5.73
C GLU A 9 17.02 15.16 5.68
N ASP A 10 17.07 14.27 6.68
CA ASP A 10 17.99 13.16 6.81
C ASP A 10 18.20 12.51 5.45
N ALA A 11 19.45 12.19 5.12
CA ALA A 11 19.83 11.44 3.95
C ALA A 11 18.86 10.26 3.75
N MET A 12 18.08 10.29 2.66
CA MET A 12 17.19 9.19 2.30
C MET A 12 18.06 8.11 1.64
N PRO A 13 18.30 6.95 2.25
CA PRO A 13 18.91 5.86 1.51
C PRO A 13 17.86 5.33 0.51
N GLU A 14 18.29 5.17 -0.74
CA GLU A 14 17.65 4.39 -1.82
C GLU A 14 16.36 4.98 -2.40
N THR A 15 16.54 5.73 -3.49
CA THR A 15 15.51 6.21 -4.42
C THR A 15 14.41 5.17 -4.63
N TRP A 16 13.24 5.43 -4.06
CA TRP A 16 12.04 4.73 -4.48
C TRP A 16 11.85 4.96 -5.98
N PRO A 17 11.76 3.88 -6.79
CA PRO A 17 11.45 4.03 -8.19
C PRO A 17 10.16 4.83 -8.33
N GLN A 18 10.12 5.76 -9.27
CA GLN A 18 8.96 6.63 -9.48
C GLN A 18 7.66 5.86 -9.80
N ARG A 19 7.77 4.57 -10.12
CA ARG A 19 6.65 3.62 -10.24
C ARG A 19 7.05 2.29 -9.60
N VAL A 20 6.68 2.08 -8.34
CA VAL A 20 6.69 0.74 -7.73
C VAL A 20 5.25 0.27 -7.61
N ARG A 21 4.97 -0.93 -8.13
CA ARG A 21 3.70 -1.59 -7.88
C ARG A 21 3.87 -2.61 -6.76
N TYR A 22 2.93 -2.61 -5.83
CA TYR A 22 2.84 -3.64 -4.79
C TYR A 22 1.63 -4.50 -5.05
N ALA A 23 1.73 -5.76 -4.68
CA ALA A 23 0.60 -6.64 -4.53
C ALA A 23 0.48 -7.12 -3.08
N PHE A 24 -0.74 -7.13 -2.60
CA PHE A 24 -1.16 -7.51 -1.27
C PHE A 24 -2.14 -8.67 -1.41
N SER A 25 -1.79 -9.83 -0.88
CA SER A 25 -2.71 -10.95 -0.77
C SER A 25 -3.45 -10.82 0.56
N ILE A 26 -4.77 -10.73 0.51
CA ILE A 26 -5.64 -10.57 1.68
C ILE A 26 -6.37 -11.89 1.93
N SER A 27 -6.46 -12.32 3.18
CA SER A 27 -7.23 -13.51 3.55
C SER A 27 -8.72 -13.31 3.32
N GLY A 28 -9.36 -14.27 2.65
CA GLY A 28 -10.78 -14.27 2.38
C GLY A 28 -11.18 -13.46 1.15
N ASP A 29 -12.49 -13.27 1.01
CA ASP A 29 -13.12 -12.52 -0.07
C ASP A 29 -13.41 -11.08 0.38
N LEU A 30 -12.96 -10.11 -0.41
CA LEU A 30 -13.27 -8.71 -0.16
C LEU A 30 -14.57 -8.34 -0.87
N SER A 31 -15.56 -7.90 -0.09
CA SER A 31 -16.78 -7.32 -0.66
C SER A 31 -16.46 -6.05 -1.46
N GLU A 32 -17.28 -5.74 -2.45
CA GLU A 32 -17.16 -4.54 -3.30
C GLU A 32 -17.06 -3.24 -2.48
N ARG A 33 -17.73 -3.16 -1.33
CA ARG A 33 -17.61 -2.02 -0.39
C ARG A 33 -16.19 -1.86 0.17
N ALA A 34 -15.53 -2.96 0.51
CA ALA A 34 -14.16 -2.94 1.02
C ALA A 34 -13.19 -2.54 -0.09
N LEU A 35 -13.42 -3.04 -1.32
CA LEU A 35 -12.65 -2.64 -2.50
C LEU A 35 -12.78 -1.15 -2.80
N SER A 36 -13.97 -0.57 -2.62
CA SER A 36 -14.22 0.87 -2.83
C SER A 36 -13.40 1.79 -1.90
N VAL A 37 -12.83 1.29 -0.81
CA VAL A 37 -11.94 2.05 0.09
C VAL A 37 -10.53 2.23 -0.50
N PHE A 38 -10.19 1.42 -1.51
CA PHE A 38 -8.88 1.40 -2.15
C PHE A 38 -8.99 1.71 -3.65
N PRO A 39 -9.44 2.91 -4.04
CA PRO A 39 -9.59 3.27 -5.46
C PRO A 39 -8.26 3.27 -6.22
N GLU A 40 -7.13 3.45 -5.52
CA GLU A 40 -5.78 3.35 -6.09
C GLU A 40 -5.31 1.90 -6.35
N LEU A 41 -6.01 0.89 -5.80
CA LEU A 41 -5.68 -0.53 -5.96
C LEU A 41 -6.67 -1.21 -6.89
N SER A 42 -6.15 -2.09 -7.75
CA SER A 42 -6.94 -3.01 -8.57
C SER A 42 -7.03 -4.37 -7.89
N VAL A 43 -8.20 -4.99 -7.94
CA VAL A 43 -8.39 -6.38 -7.51
C VAL A 43 -8.00 -7.33 -8.64
N SER A 44 -7.33 -8.43 -8.30
CA SER A 44 -7.06 -9.52 -9.22
C SER A 44 -8.19 -10.54 -9.12
N ASP A 45 -8.76 -10.91 -10.27
CA ASP A 45 -9.84 -11.90 -10.38
C ASP A 45 -9.31 -13.35 -10.31
N VAL A 46 -8.28 -13.59 -9.50
CA VAL A 46 -7.68 -14.92 -9.39
C VAL A 46 -8.49 -15.72 -8.38
N PRO A 47 -9.11 -16.86 -8.78
CA PRO A 47 -9.87 -17.68 -7.85
C PRO A 47 -8.93 -18.32 -6.83
N GLY A 48 -9.25 -18.14 -5.55
CA GLY A 48 -8.47 -18.69 -4.46
C GLY A 48 -9.00 -18.28 -3.08
N PRO A 49 -8.39 -18.78 -2.00
CA PRO A 49 -8.75 -18.40 -0.62
C PRO A 49 -8.29 -16.98 -0.23
N TYR A 50 -7.69 -16.25 -1.17
CA TYR A 50 -7.11 -14.93 -0.95
C TYR A 50 -7.57 -13.95 -2.03
N THR A 51 -7.88 -12.72 -1.63
CA THR A 51 -8.10 -11.61 -2.55
C THR A 51 -6.79 -10.87 -2.78
N MET A 52 -6.33 -10.81 -4.02
CA MET A 52 -5.09 -10.08 -4.36
C MET A 52 -5.41 -8.66 -4.80
N LEU A 53 -4.91 -7.67 -4.07
CA LEU A 53 -4.98 -6.25 -4.43
C LEU A 53 -3.62 -5.78 -4.93
N TYR A 54 -3.56 -5.06 -6.03
CA TYR A 54 -2.31 -4.55 -6.56
C TYR A 54 -2.45 -3.13 -7.11
N GLY A 55 -1.41 -2.33 -6.97
CA GLY A 55 -1.44 -0.95 -7.44
C GLY A 55 -0.12 -0.22 -7.25
N PRO A 56 0.01 0.98 -7.85
CA PRO A 56 1.18 1.83 -7.66
C PRO A 56 1.24 2.37 -6.22
N VAL A 57 2.45 2.49 -5.68
CA VAL A 57 2.70 3.14 -4.40
C VAL A 57 3.83 4.15 -4.56
N ALA A 58 3.51 5.42 -4.33
CA ALA A 58 4.36 6.60 -4.50
C ALA A 58 5.47 6.70 -3.45
N GLY A 59 5.29 6.10 -2.27
CA GLY A 59 6.25 6.28 -1.18
C GLY A 59 6.01 5.39 0.04
N PRO A 60 6.98 5.30 0.96
CA PRO A 60 6.83 4.55 2.21
C PRO A 60 5.65 5.04 3.04
N SER A 61 5.33 6.34 2.96
CA SER A 61 4.20 6.94 3.67
C SER A 61 2.86 6.46 3.14
N GLU A 62 2.71 6.35 1.82
CA GLU A 62 1.49 5.82 1.21
C GLU A 62 1.34 4.32 1.51
N LEU A 63 2.44 3.56 1.44
CA LEU A 63 2.44 2.14 1.83
C LEU A 63 1.95 1.94 3.26
N ARG A 64 2.48 2.71 4.22
CA ARG A 64 2.03 2.66 5.62
C ARG A 64 0.56 3.05 5.76
N GLY A 65 0.09 4.03 4.97
CA GLY A 65 -1.32 4.44 4.95
C GLY A 65 -2.25 3.36 4.39
N LEU A 66 -1.81 2.57 3.40
CA LEU A 66 -2.54 1.40 2.91
C LEU A 66 -2.62 0.31 3.99
N LEU A 67 -1.50 -0.02 4.63
CA LEU A 67 -1.46 -1.02 5.71
C LEU A 67 -2.37 -0.64 6.89
N ALA A 68 -2.37 0.62 7.31
CA ALA A 68 -3.26 1.10 8.37
C ALA A 68 -4.74 1.00 7.99
N ARG A 69 -5.09 1.20 6.71
CA ARG A 69 -6.46 1.03 6.22
C ARG A 69 -6.88 -0.44 6.19
N PHE A 70 -6.00 -1.36 5.80
CA PHE A 70 -6.28 -2.80 5.91
C PHE A 70 -6.55 -3.19 7.38
N ASP A 71 -5.70 -2.74 8.31
CA ASP A 71 -5.87 -2.98 9.74
C ASP A 71 -7.18 -2.38 10.29
N SER A 72 -7.52 -1.15 9.91
CA SER A 72 -8.77 -0.49 10.32
C SER A 72 -10.03 -1.20 9.85
N LEU A 73 -9.95 -1.94 8.74
CA LEU A 73 -11.04 -2.76 8.21
C LEU A 73 -11.03 -4.18 8.78
N GLY A 74 -10.06 -4.53 9.63
CA GLY A 74 -9.87 -5.89 10.17
C GLY A 74 -9.41 -6.89 9.11
N LEU A 75 -8.79 -6.41 8.02
CA LEU A 75 -8.32 -7.25 6.93
C LEU A 75 -6.92 -7.81 7.22
N VAL A 76 -6.73 -9.10 6.98
CA VAL A 76 -5.45 -9.78 7.21
C VAL A 76 -4.65 -9.82 5.91
N VAL A 77 -3.57 -9.04 5.85
CA VAL A 77 -2.59 -9.12 4.76
C VAL A 77 -1.70 -10.36 5.00
N VAL A 78 -1.85 -11.39 4.16
CA VAL A 78 -1.07 -12.64 4.27
C VAL A 78 0.26 -12.55 3.54
N GLU A 79 0.32 -11.75 2.47
CA GLU A 79 1.54 -11.57 1.68
C GLU A 79 1.59 -10.13 1.17
N MET A 80 2.78 -9.54 1.21
CA MET A 80 3.08 -8.28 0.54
C MET A 80 4.29 -8.48 -0.34
N ARG A 81 4.12 -8.30 -1.65
CA ARG A 81 5.19 -8.45 -2.64
C ARG A 81 5.30 -7.21 -3.50
N ARG A 82 6.53 -6.79 -3.75
CA ARG A 82 6.81 -5.80 -4.77
C ARG A 82 6.74 -6.49 -6.14
N LEU A 83 5.97 -5.93 -7.06
CA LEU A 83 5.92 -6.38 -8.44
C LEU A 83 7.09 -5.75 -9.21
N PRO A 84 7.82 -6.54 -10.04
CA PRO A 84 8.67 -5.96 -11.06
C PRO A 84 7.75 -5.25 -12.06
N ASP A 85 8.06 -4.00 -12.40
CA ASP A 85 7.39 -3.31 -13.49
C ASP A 85 7.99 -3.76 -14.83
#